data_AF-A0A7S2TNR0-F1
#
_entry.id   AF-A0A7S2TNR0-F1
#
_cell.length_a   1.000
_cell.length_b   1.000
_cell.length_c   1.000
_cell.angle_alpha   90.00
_cell.angle_beta   90.00
_cell.angle_gamma   90.00
#
_symmetry.space_group_name_H-M   'P 1'
#
loop_
_entity.id
_entity.type
_entity.pdbx_description
1 polymer ?
#
loop_
_entity_poly.entity_id
_entity_poly.type
_entity_poly.pdbx_seq_one_letter_code
_entity_poly.pdbx_strand_id
1 'polypeptide(L)'
;GGEVVWDIFRGFVFGTAASDPELCKRFFFSEDMTSSLVSKYMQRFAENKKPFFDLASVVRRLPILGATSEGVASWLSKGTTTKDLPSRLVVGAKGDFIVDETGVRETAQYLGVDPVFVDGAHDVMLDVNQESNAQTIYEWLEKMRR
;
A
#
# COMPACT_ATOMS: atom_id res chain seq x y z
N GLY A 1 -15.82 -16.14 7.08
CA GLY A 1 -14.82 -17.23 7.09
C GLY A 1 -13.42 -16.71 6.84
N GLY A 2 -13.19 -15.96 5.75
CA GLY A 2 -11.87 -15.43 5.38
C GLY A 2 -11.42 -14.16 6.11
N GLU A 3 -12.32 -13.23 6.45
CA GLU A 3 -11.93 -11.93 7.06
C GLU A 3 -11.21 -12.07 8.40
N VAL A 4 -11.65 -12.98 9.27
CA VAL A 4 -11.01 -13.23 10.57
C VAL A 4 -9.61 -13.84 10.42
N VAL A 5 -9.38 -14.63 9.37
CA VAL A 5 -8.05 -15.23 9.09
C VAL A 5 -7.10 -14.16 8.55
N TRP A 6 -7.58 -13.22 7.74
CA TRP A 6 -6.80 -12.11 7.21
C TRP A 6 -6.43 -11.06 8.27
N ASP A 7 -7.32 -10.79 9.21
CA ASP A 7 -7.04 -9.87 10.31
C ASP A 7 -6.04 -10.46 11.34
N ILE A 8 -6.08 -11.78 11.54
CA ILE A 8 -5.05 -12.52 12.29
C ILE A 8 -3.72 -12.51 11.53
N PHE A 9 -3.75 -12.68 10.19
CA PHE A 9 -2.55 -12.60 9.35
C PHE A 9 -1.89 -11.23 9.46
N ARG A 10 -2.64 -10.13 9.40
CA ARG A 10 -2.11 -8.76 9.56
C ARG A 10 -1.53 -8.50 10.96
N GLY A 11 -2.22 -8.91 12.02
CA GLY A 11 -1.71 -8.73 13.38
C GLY A 11 -0.42 -9.51 13.65
N PHE A 12 -0.29 -10.70 13.05
CA PHE A 12 0.86 -11.59 13.26
C PHE A 12 2.03 -11.28 12.32
N VAL A 13 1.76 -10.99 11.03
CA VAL A 13 2.80 -10.67 10.04
C VAL A 13 3.56 -9.41 10.42
N PHE A 14 2.88 -8.32 10.79
CA PHE A 14 3.58 -7.08 11.14
C PHE A 14 4.25 -7.13 12.53
N GLY A 15 3.71 -7.89 13.48
CA GLY A 15 4.31 -8.09 14.80
C GLY A 15 5.53 -9.02 14.79
N THR A 16 5.44 -10.13 14.05
CA THR A 16 6.49 -11.17 13.99
C THR A 16 7.57 -10.86 12.95
N ALA A 17 7.22 -10.25 11.81
CA ALA A 17 8.20 -9.81 10.82
C ALA A 17 9.12 -8.70 11.36
N ALA A 18 8.70 -7.95 12.38
CA ALA A 18 9.57 -6.98 13.05
C ALA A 18 10.70 -7.65 13.89
N SER A 19 10.61 -8.95 14.15
CA SER A 19 11.58 -9.72 14.96
C SER A 19 12.26 -10.87 14.22
N ASP A 20 11.85 -11.18 12.98
CA ASP A 20 12.41 -12.25 12.16
C ASP A 20 12.83 -11.70 10.79
N PRO A 21 14.14 -11.65 10.48
CA PRO A 21 14.65 -11.10 9.21
C PRO A 21 14.21 -11.85 7.96
N GLU A 22 14.05 -13.17 8.02
CA GLU A 22 13.64 -13.95 6.84
C GLU A 22 12.15 -13.73 6.55
N LEU A 23 11.33 -13.65 7.60
CA LEU A 23 9.92 -13.26 7.46
C LEU A 23 9.78 -11.81 6.98
N CYS A 24 10.58 -10.89 7.54
CA CYS A 24 10.61 -9.50 7.08
C CYS A 24 10.93 -9.41 5.60
N LYS A 25 11.99 -10.09 5.15
CA LYS A 25 12.37 -10.15 3.76
C LYS A 25 11.22 -10.66 2.89
N ARG A 26 10.66 -11.82 3.24
CA ARG A 26 9.61 -12.47 2.45
C ARG A 26 8.33 -11.63 2.32
N PHE A 27 7.99 -10.83 3.32
CA PHE A 27 6.75 -10.03 3.28
C PHE A 27 6.94 -8.66 2.63
N PHE A 28 8.10 -8.02 2.82
CA PHE A 28 8.27 -6.61 2.48
C PHE A 28 9.20 -6.35 1.30
N PHE A 29 10.07 -7.29 0.95
CA PHE A 29 11.19 -7.05 0.02
C PHE A 29 11.31 -8.14 -1.04
N SER A 30 11.92 -7.80 -2.17
CA SER A 30 12.22 -8.76 -3.23
C SER A 30 13.31 -9.76 -2.81
N GLU A 31 13.35 -10.92 -3.48
CA GLU A 31 14.27 -12.01 -3.12
C GLU A 31 15.76 -11.61 -3.19
N ASP A 32 16.10 -10.66 -4.04
CA ASP A 32 17.45 -10.11 -4.22
C ASP A 32 17.83 -9.05 -3.17
N MET A 33 16.90 -8.65 -2.30
CA MET A 33 17.21 -7.77 -1.18
C MET A 33 18.25 -8.41 -0.24
N THR A 34 19.30 -7.66 0.10
CA THR A 34 20.37 -8.15 0.96
C THR A 34 19.96 -8.20 2.44
N SER A 35 20.38 -9.25 3.17
CA SER A 35 20.05 -9.41 4.59
C SER A 35 20.55 -8.25 5.48
N SER A 36 21.64 -7.57 5.08
CA SER A 36 22.15 -6.40 5.78
C SER A 36 21.21 -5.18 5.65
N LEU A 37 20.62 -4.96 4.48
CA LEU A 37 19.60 -3.91 4.28
C LEU A 37 18.30 -4.26 4.99
N VAL A 38 17.83 -5.51 4.92
CA VAL A 38 16.65 -5.97 5.67
C VAL A 38 16.84 -5.70 7.17
N SER A 39 17.98 -6.10 7.74
CA SER A 39 18.29 -5.88 9.16
C SER A 39 18.28 -4.39 9.53
N LYS A 40 18.86 -3.53 8.68
CA LYS A 40 18.86 -2.08 8.85
C LYS A 40 17.44 -1.49 8.83
N TYR A 41 16.57 -1.95 7.93
CA TYR A 41 15.19 -1.47 7.87
C TYR A 41 14.36 -1.98 9.05
N MET A 42 14.51 -3.24 9.44
CA MET A 42 13.87 -3.78 10.63
C MET A 42 14.19 -2.98 11.90
N GLN A 43 15.45 -2.58 12.07
CA GLN A 43 15.83 -1.73 13.21
C GLN A 43 15.04 -0.41 13.21
N ARG A 44 14.88 0.23 12.04
CA ARG A 44 14.10 1.46 11.89
C ARG A 44 12.61 1.25 12.15
N PHE A 45 12.05 0.10 11.75
CA PHE A 45 10.67 -0.26 12.08
C PHE A 45 10.48 -0.42 13.59
N ALA A 46 11.44 -1.07 14.26
CA ALA A 46 11.41 -1.27 15.71
C ALA A 46 11.58 0.03 16.52
N GLU A 47 12.31 1.02 15.98
CA GLU A 47 12.44 2.36 16.58
C GLU A 47 11.14 3.17 16.47
N ASN A 48 10.28 2.87 15.49
CA ASN A 48 9.02 3.56 15.23
C ASN A 48 7.79 2.76 15.70
N LYS A 49 7.88 2.07 16.85
CA LYS A 49 6.78 1.33 17.48
C LYS A 49 5.65 2.24 18.01
N LYS A 50 4.89 2.85 17.11
CA LYS A 50 3.51 3.23 17.39
C LYS A 50 2.63 1.99 17.17
N PRO A 51 1.54 1.79 17.93
CA PRO A 51 0.61 0.71 17.64
C PRO A 51 0.14 0.87 16.19
N PHE A 52 0.57 -0.08 15.35
CA PHE A 52 0.54 0.03 13.90
C PHE A 52 -0.91 0.10 13.38
N PHE A 53 -1.86 -0.43 14.13
CA PHE A 53 -3.24 -0.58 13.68
C PHE A 53 -4.20 -0.77 14.87
N ASP A 54 -5.12 0.17 15.11
CA ASP A 54 -6.34 -0.12 15.89
C ASP A 54 -7.39 -0.65 14.91
N LEU A 55 -7.45 -1.98 14.79
CA LEU A 55 -8.35 -2.67 13.86
C LEU A 55 -9.81 -2.29 14.10
N ALA A 56 -10.23 -2.07 15.36
CA ALA A 56 -11.59 -1.68 15.68
C ALA A 56 -11.92 -0.25 15.18
N SER A 57 -10.93 0.65 15.18
CA SER A 57 -11.09 1.99 14.59
C SER A 57 -11.17 1.96 13.05
N VAL A 58 -10.46 1.03 12.42
CA VAL A 58 -10.41 0.89 10.95
C VAL A 58 -11.71 0.31 10.42
N VAL A 59 -12.25 -0.74 11.06
CA VAL A 59 -13.54 -1.34 10.67
C VAL A 59 -14.67 -0.31 10.69
N ARG A 60 -14.65 0.64 11.64
CA ARG A 60 -15.67 1.70 11.73
C ARG A 60 -15.53 2.80 10.67
N ARG A 61 -14.42 2.85 9.94
CA ARG A 61 -14.08 3.91 8.97
C ARG A 61 -13.74 3.32 7.60
N LEU A 62 -14.19 2.10 7.31
CA LEU A 62 -13.88 1.44 6.05
C LEU A 62 -14.35 2.30 4.87
N PRO A 63 -13.50 2.46 3.82
CA PRO A 63 -13.85 3.24 2.62
C PRO A 63 -15.18 2.81 1.98
N ILE A 64 -15.54 1.53 2.09
CA ILE A 64 -16.80 0.98 1.56
C ILE A 64 -18.06 1.65 2.13
N LEU A 65 -17.98 2.18 3.37
CA LEU A 65 -19.10 2.91 4.00
C LEU A 65 -19.38 4.25 3.31
N GLY A 66 -18.41 4.77 2.55
CA GLY A 66 -18.50 6.03 1.82
C GLY A 66 -18.52 5.86 0.30
N ALA A 67 -18.65 4.64 -0.24
CA ALA A 67 -18.67 4.37 -1.67
C ALA A 67 -20.09 4.48 -2.27
N THR A 68 -20.19 4.75 -3.58
CA THR A 68 -21.41 4.64 -4.36
C THR A 68 -21.70 3.17 -4.71
N SER A 69 -22.85 2.89 -5.34
CA SER A 69 -23.19 1.56 -5.84
C SER A 69 -22.18 1.01 -6.85
N GLU A 70 -21.42 1.88 -7.50
CA GLU A 70 -20.39 1.57 -8.49
C GLU A 70 -18.99 1.45 -7.86
N GLY A 71 -18.88 1.50 -6.52
CA GLY A 71 -17.61 1.37 -5.80
C GLY A 71 -16.73 2.62 -5.81
N VAL A 72 -17.22 3.77 -6.29
CA VAL A 72 -16.49 5.04 -6.32
C VAL A 72 -16.75 5.81 -5.03
N ALA A 73 -15.79 6.58 -4.52
CA ALA A 73 -16.04 7.39 -3.33
C ALA A 73 -17.17 8.42 -3.55
N SER A 74 -18.15 8.46 -2.66
CA SER A 74 -19.32 9.35 -2.77
C SER A 74 -18.96 10.83 -2.79
N TRP A 75 -17.85 11.22 -2.15
CA TRP A 75 -17.33 12.59 -2.17
C TRP A 75 -16.70 12.98 -3.52
N LEU A 76 -16.29 12.01 -4.35
CA LEU A 76 -15.91 12.28 -5.75
C LEU A 76 -17.13 12.56 -6.63
N SER A 77 -18.27 11.98 -6.30
CA SER A 77 -19.49 12.03 -7.13
C SER A 77 -20.37 13.27 -6.83
N LYS A 78 -20.20 13.91 -5.67
CA LYS A 78 -21.02 15.04 -5.22
C LYS A 78 -20.51 16.38 -5.77
N GLY A 79 -20.82 16.69 -7.02
CA GLY A 79 -20.75 18.05 -7.59
C GLY A 79 -19.38 18.75 -7.50
N THR A 80 -18.34 18.02 -7.14
CA THR A 80 -16.98 18.52 -7.01
C THR A 80 -16.36 18.40 -8.38
N THR A 81 -15.94 19.51 -8.97
CA THR A 81 -15.26 19.41 -10.26
C THR A 81 -13.91 18.75 -10.04
N THR A 82 -13.43 17.98 -11.01
CA THR A 82 -12.12 17.31 -10.91
C THR A 82 -10.95 18.27 -10.66
N LYS A 83 -11.16 19.58 -10.90
CA LYS A 83 -10.20 20.67 -10.63
C LYS A 83 -10.07 21.04 -9.16
N ASP A 84 -11.08 20.74 -8.33
CA ASP A 84 -11.11 21.13 -6.91
C ASP A 84 -10.47 20.08 -6.00
N LEU A 85 -10.08 18.94 -6.55
CA LEU A 85 -9.51 17.83 -5.81
C LEU A 85 -8.02 17.66 -6.13
N PRO A 86 -7.18 17.31 -5.14
CA PRO A 86 -5.78 17.01 -5.40
C PRO A 86 -5.68 15.82 -6.36
N SER A 87 -4.73 15.84 -7.29
CA SER A 87 -4.43 14.70 -8.15
C SER A 87 -4.13 13.46 -7.32
N ARG A 88 -4.61 12.31 -7.76
CA ARG A 88 -4.53 11.04 -7.04
C ARG A 88 -3.76 10.04 -7.88
N LEU A 89 -2.95 9.25 -7.22
CA LEU A 89 -2.20 8.14 -7.81
C LEU A 89 -2.37 6.94 -6.88
N VAL A 90 -2.66 5.78 -7.46
CA VAL A 90 -2.63 4.49 -6.78
C VAL A 90 -1.51 3.68 -7.41
N VAL A 91 -0.54 3.28 -6.60
CA VAL A 91 0.59 2.44 -7.01
C VAL A 91 0.49 1.10 -6.29
N GLY A 92 0.60 0.01 -7.03
CA GLY A 92 0.75 -1.34 -6.50
C GLY A 92 2.05 -1.99 -6.99
N ALA A 93 2.57 -2.95 -6.24
CA ALA A 93 3.72 -3.74 -6.67
C ALA A 93 3.26 -5.08 -7.25
N LYS A 94 3.89 -5.54 -8.33
CA LYS A 94 3.54 -6.82 -8.97
C LYS A 94 3.89 -8.04 -8.10
N GLY A 95 4.89 -7.90 -7.23
CA GLY A 95 5.33 -8.94 -6.30
C GLY A 95 4.77 -8.79 -4.89
N ASP A 96 3.78 -7.93 -4.67
CA ASP A 96 3.20 -7.70 -3.34
C ASP A 96 2.37 -8.92 -2.89
N PHE A 97 2.81 -9.55 -1.80
CA PHE A 97 2.12 -10.68 -1.18
C PHE A 97 1.06 -10.25 -0.16
N ILE A 98 1.15 -9.01 0.34
CA ILE A 98 0.28 -8.47 1.40
C ILE A 98 -0.97 -7.84 0.80
N VAL A 99 -0.80 -7.06 -0.26
CA VAL A 99 -1.89 -6.39 -0.99
C VAL A 99 -1.91 -6.91 -2.43
N ASP A 100 -2.95 -7.65 -2.77
CA ASP A 100 -3.08 -8.23 -4.11
C ASP A 100 -3.50 -7.20 -5.17
N GLU A 101 -3.40 -7.62 -6.43
CA GLU A 101 -3.77 -6.80 -7.59
C GLU A 101 -5.22 -6.31 -7.51
N THR A 102 -6.14 -7.15 -7.02
CA THR A 102 -7.56 -6.81 -6.85
C THR A 102 -7.72 -5.65 -5.88
N GLY A 103 -7.09 -5.71 -4.69
CA GLY A 103 -7.16 -4.64 -3.70
C GLY A 103 -6.60 -3.30 -4.21
N VAL A 104 -5.54 -3.33 -5.02
CA VAL A 104 -5.01 -2.15 -5.70
C VAL A 104 -6.02 -1.58 -6.69
N ARG A 105 -6.63 -2.43 -7.52
CA ARG A 105 -7.64 -2.02 -8.51
C ARG A 105 -8.91 -1.46 -7.87
N GLU A 106 -9.41 -2.09 -6.82
CA GLU A 106 -10.55 -1.61 -6.04
C GLU A 106 -10.25 -0.24 -5.41
N THR A 107 -9.04 -0.04 -4.89
CA THR A 107 -8.60 1.26 -4.36
C THR A 107 -8.55 2.33 -5.45
N ALA A 108 -8.03 1.99 -6.63
CA ALA A 108 -7.98 2.89 -7.79
C ALA A 108 -9.38 3.27 -8.28
N GLN A 109 -10.29 2.28 -8.39
CA GLN A 109 -11.70 2.50 -8.70
C GLN A 109 -12.37 3.41 -7.67
N TYR A 110 -12.15 3.16 -6.37
CA TYR A 110 -12.68 3.99 -5.30
C TYR A 110 -12.22 5.45 -5.43
N LEU A 111 -10.99 5.68 -5.89
CA LEU A 111 -10.42 7.01 -6.09
C LEU A 111 -10.65 7.60 -7.50
N GLY A 112 -11.35 6.86 -8.37
CA GLY A 112 -11.65 7.26 -9.74
C GLY A 112 -10.41 7.47 -10.61
N VAL A 113 -9.38 6.63 -10.44
CA VAL A 113 -8.11 6.67 -11.19
C VAL A 113 -7.73 5.30 -11.71
N ASP A 114 -6.84 5.25 -12.70
CA ASP A 114 -6.22 4.00 -13.13
C ASP A 114 -5.03 3.65 -12.22
N PRO A 115 -4.88 2.37 -11.82
CA PRO A 115 -3.74 1.95 -11.02
C PRO A 115 -2.47 1.89 -11.87
N VAL A 116 -1.33 2.20 -11.25
CA VAL A 116 0.00 1.99 -11.81
C VAL A 116 0.67 0.82 -11.09
N PHE A 117 1.11 -0.18 -11.84
CA PHE A 117 1.84 -1.32 -11.29
C PHE A 117 3.34 -1.18 -11.55
N VAL A 118 4.12 -1.22 -10.48
CA VAL A 118 5.59 -1.18 -10.51
C VAL A 118 6.17 -2.55 -10.16
N ASP A 119 7.45 -2.75 -10.48
CA ASP A 119 8.17 -3.96 -10.09
C ASP A 119 8.60 -3.89 -8.61
N GLY A 120 8.78 -5.07 -8.00
CA GLY A 120 9.19 -5.21 -6.61
C GLY A 120 8.10 -5.81 -5.70
N ALA A 121 8.42 -5.86 -4.40
CA ALA A 121 7.58 -6.35 -3.33
C ALA A 121 6.79 -5.22 -2.65
N HIS A 122 6.24 -5.46 -1.45
CA HIS A 122 5.36 -4.54 -0.75
C HIS A 122 5.95 -3.14 -0.51
N ASP A 123 7.16 -3.06 0.06
CA ASP A 123 7.79 -1.78 0.39
C ASP A 123 8.55 -1.21 -0.81
N VAL A 124 7.82 -0.88 -1.88
CA VAL A 124 8.34 -0.42 -3.20
C VAL A 124 9.34 0.74 -3.14
N MET A 125 9.28 1.55 -2.08
CA MET A 125 10.15 2.71 -1.86
C MET A 125 11.48 2.37 -1.16
N LEU A 126 11.59 1.17 -0.61
CA LEU A 126 12.78 0.67 0.09
C LEU A 126 13.38 -0.55 -0.60
N ASP A 127 12.65 -1.15 -1.55
CA ASP A 127 13.04 -2.34 -2.29
C ASP A 127 14.17 -2.08 -3.30
N VAL A 128 14.70 -3.16 -3.89
CA VAL A 128 15.79 -3.10 -4.89
C VAL A 128 15.44 -2.22 -6.10
N ASN A 129 14.16 -2.13 -6.47
CA ASN A 129 13.66 -1.34 -7.59
C ASN A 129 13.29 0.10 -7.20
N GLN A 130 13.66 0.57 -6.01
CA GLN A 130 13.26 1.89 -5.50
C GLN A 130 13.50 3.04 -6.48
N GLU A 131 14.60 3.02 -7.26
CA GLU A 131 14.93 4.10 -8.20
C GLU A 131 14.00 4.12 -9.41
N SER A 132 13.74 2.96 -10.02
CA SER A 132 12.77 2.85 -11.13
C SER A 132 11.34 3.14 -10.68
N ASN A 133 11.01 2.75 -9.45
CA ASN A 133 9.70 3.00 -8.86
C ASN A 133 9.52 4.50 -8.57
N ALA A 134 10.56 5.15 -8.03
CA ALA A 134 10.59 6.61 -7.84
C ALA A 134 10.50 7.36 -9.17
N GLN A 135 11.18 6.88 -10.22
CA GLN A 135 11.10 7.46 -11.56
C GLN A 135 9.66 7.39 -12.12
N THR A 136 8.95 6.29 -11.91
CA THR A 136 7.54 6.16 -12.31
C THR A 136 6.65 7.22 -11.64
N ILE A 137 6.84 7.46 -10.34
CA ILE A 137 6.12 8.49 -9.59
C ILE A 137 6.52 9.89 -10.07
N TYR A 138 7.81 10.11 -10.35
CA TYR A 138 8.32 11.36 -10.87
C TYR A 138 7.72 11.70 -12.24
N GLU A 139 7.65 10.73 -13.15
CA GLU A 139 7.01 10.92 -14.46
C GLU A 139 5.52 11.22 -14.36
N TRP A 140 4.82 10.60 -13.40
CA TRP A 140 3.44 10.96 -13.11
C TRP A 140 3.33 12.42 -12.63
N LEU A 141 4.20 12.85 -11.71
CA LEU A 141 4.23 14.24 -11.24
C LEU A 141 4.52 15.23 -12.38
N GLU A 142 5.47 14.93 -13.27
CA GLU A 142 5.80 15.79 -14.40
C GLU A 142 4.64 15.93 -15.39
N LYS A 143 3.86 14.85 -15.62
CA LYS A 143 2.63 14.92 -16.41
C LYS A 143 1.58 15.81 -15.77
N MET A 144 1.53 15.88 -14.44
CA MET A 144 0.60 16.76 -13.72
C MET A 144 1.00 18.23 -13.74
N ARG A 145 2.27 18.56 -13.97
CA ARG A 145 2.79 19.94 -14.03
C ARG A 145 2.57 20.61 -15.38
N ARG A 146 2.25 19.84 -16.42
CA ARG A 146 1.99 20.31 -17.78
C ARG A 146 0.52 20.57 -18.00
#